data_AF-A0A662V2D1-F1
#
_entry.id   AF-A0A662V2D1-F1
#
_cell.length_a   1.000
_cell.length_b   1.000
_cell.length_c   1.000
_cell.angle_alpha   90.00
_cell.angle_beta   90.00
_cell.angle_gamma   90.00
#
_symmetry.space_group_name_H-M   'P 1'
#
loop_
_entity.id
_entity.type
_entity.pdbx_description
1 polymer ?
#
loop_
_entity_poly.entity_id
_entity_poly.type
_entity_poly.pdbx_seq_one_letter_code
_entity_poly.pdbx_strand_id
1 'polypeptide(L)'
;MPVVTVKHTFILTRARGRSMLLVWADAQVADGETIRARDLGLKTIYDVEIHSMNPNINAGGTVVNPGSYDNYVTVYGSDVSGTAAAAAGTFYAVVKALGI
;
A
#
# COMPACT_ATOMS: atom_id res chain seq x y z
N MET A 1 -11.30 -8.29 0.87
CA MET A 1 -11.08 -6.97 1.51
C MET A 1 -9.84 -7.14 2.34
N PRO A 2 -8.75 -6.42 2.01
CA PRO A 2 -7.47 -6.64 2.65
C PRO A 2 -7.54 -6.24 4.13
N VAL A 3 -6.86 -7.00 4.97
CA VAL A 3 -6.73 -6.69 6.40
C VAL A 3 -5.49 -5.83 6.57
N VAL A 4 -5.68 -4.55 6.93
CA VAL A 4 -4.59 -3.57 7.07
C VAL A 4 -4.41 -3.21 8.53
N THR A 5 -3.18 -3.31 9.04
CA THR A 5 -2.79 -2.93 10.39
C THR A 5 -1.71 -1.86 10.35
N VAL A 6 -2.07 -0.62 10.68
CA VAL A 6 -1.10 0.47 10.79
C VAL A 6 -0.20 0.24 12.00
N LYS A 7 1.11 0.25 11.79
CA LYS A 7 2.13 0.06 12.83
C LYS A 7 2.76 1.36 13.28
N HIS A 8 3.11 2.23 12.33
CA HIS A 8 3.79 3.48 12.61
C HIS A 8 3.29 4.60 11.70
N THR A 9 3.23 5.81 12.25
CA THR A 9 2.93 7.03 11.52
C THR A 9 3.98 8.08 11.87
N PHE A 10 4.65 8.61 10.84
CA PHE A 10 5.67 9.63 10.98
C PHE A 10 5.16 10.94 10.38
N ILE A 11 5.30 12.03 11.13
CA ILE A 11 4.98 13.37 10.64
C ILE A 11 6.20 13.89 9.87
N LEU A 12 6.02 14.16 8.58
CA LEU A 12 7.05 14.69 7.70
C LEU A 12 6.80 16.18 7.45
N THR A 13 7.61 17.01 8.09
CA THR A 13 7.60 18.45 7.88
C THR A 13 8.27 18.78 6.54
N ARG A 14 7.54 19.42 5.61
CA ARG A 14 8.00 19.89 4.29
C ARG A 14 8.28 18.81 3.22
N ALA A 15 7.69 17.63 3.31
CA ALA A 15 7.73 16.69 2.18
C ALA A 15 6.89 17.22 1.00
N ARG A 16 7.47 17.28 -0.21
CA ARG A 16 6.83 17.82 -1.44
C ARG A 16 6.12 19.17 -1.24
N GLY A 17 6.68 20.06 -0.41
CA GLY A 17 6.15 21.41 -0.15
C GLY A 17 4.99 21.51 0.85
N ARG A 18 4.69 20.44 1.60
CA ARG A 18 3.56 20.37 2.55
C ARG A 18 3.88 19.52 3.77
N SER A 19 3.03 19.58 4.79
CA SER A 19 3.04 18.63 5.90
C SER A 19 2.42 17.33 5.43
N MET A 20 3.17 16.23 5.48
CA MET A 20 2.73 14.91 5.04
C MET A 20 2.89 13.89 6.17
N LEU A 21 2.19 12.78 6.06
CA LEU A 21 2.33 11.61 6.90
C LEU A 21 3.01 10.50 6.09
N LEU A 22 4.00 9.85 6.68
CA LEU A 22 4.51 8.57 6.21
C LEU A 22 3.94 7.47 7.13
N VAL A 23 3.14 6.58 6.56
CA VAL A 23 2.46 5.50 7.28
C VAL A 23 3.10 4.17 6.91
N TRP A 24 3.42 3.36 7.91
CA TRP A 24 3.87 1.98 7.75
C TRP A 24 2.77 1.05 8.27
N ALA A 25 2.32 0.13 7.43
CA ALA A 25 1.27 -0.82 7.75
C ALA A 25 1.65 -2.23 7.28
N ASP A 26 1.17 -3.23 8.00
CA ASP A 26 1.14 -4.61 7.53
C ASP A 26 -0.21 -4.86 6.88
N ALA A 27 -0.22 -5.49 5.72
CA ALA A 27 -1.45 -5.82 5.01
C ALA A 27 -1.48 -7.29 4.58
N GLN A 28 -2.58 -7.98 4.83
CA GLN A 28 -2.87 -9.26 4.19
C GLN A 28 -3.69 -8.98 2.92
N VAL A 29 -3.07 -9.23 1.78
CA VAL A 29 -3.51 -8.76 0.45
C VAL A 29 -3.31 -9.84 -0.60
N ALA A 30 -3.76 -9.52 -1.81
CA ALA A 30 -3.52 -10.31 -3.00
C ALA A 30 -3.44 -9.48 -4.26
N ASP A 31 -3.14 -10.15 -5.36
CA ASP A 31 -3.20 -9.55 -6.67
C ASP A 31 -4.59 -8.96 -6.97
N GLY A 32 -4.59 -7.70 -7.38
CA GLY A 32 -5.79 -6.94 -7.70
C GLY A 32 -6.58 -6.40 -6.51
N GLU A 33 -6.20 -6.69 -5.26
CA GLU A 33 -6.88 -6.11 -4.10
C GLU A 33 -6.55 -4.61 -3.93
N THR A 34 -7.49 -3.89 -3.30
CA THR A 34 -7.39 -2.44 -3.14
C THR A 34 -7.31 -2.04 -1.67
N ILE A 35 -6.35 -1.16 -1.36
CA ILE A 35 -6.19 -0.52 -0.05
C ILE A 35 -6.58 0.95 -0.20
N ARG A 36 -7.57 1.41 0.56
CA ARG A 36 -8.02 2.82 0.49
C ARG A 36 -7.20 3.69 1.45
N ALA A 37 -7.11 4.99 1.17
CA ALA A 37 -6.46 5.96 2.05
C ALA A 37 -6.94 5.87 3.50
N ARG A 38 -8.26 5.75 3.69
CA ARG A 38 -8.89 5.62 5.02
C ARG A 38 -8.42 4.39 5.80
N ASP A 39 -8.07 3.29 5.12
CA ASP A 39 -7.62 2.05 5.76
C ASP A 39 -6.20 2.23 6.34
N LEU A 40 -5.47 3.24 5.85
CA LEU A 40 -4.15 3.67 6.32
C LEU A 40 -4.22 4.88 7.26
N GLY A 41 -5.43 5.34 7.62
CA GLY A 41 -5.61 6.56 8.41
C GLY A 41 -5.22 7.84 7.67
N LEU A 42 -5.18 7.81 6.34
CA LEU A 42 -4.87 8.93 5.47
C LEU A 42 -6.15 9.47 4.81
N LYS A 43 -6.16 10.78 4.54
CA LYS A 43 -7.17 11.45 3.73
C LYS A 43 -6.89 11.27 2.24
N THR A 44 -5.63 11.23 1.84
CA THR A 44 -5.20 10.92 0.46
C THR A 44 -3.80 10.31 0.42
N ILE A 45 -3.51 9.53 -0.62
CA ILE A 45 -2.20 8.88 -0.86
C ILE A 45 -1.55 9.50 -2.10
N TYR A 46 -0.31 9.94 -1.97
CA TYR A 46 0.50 10.48 -3.07
C TYR A 46 1.50 9.48 -3.62
N ASP A 47 1.98 8.60 -2.77
CA ASP A 47 3.01 7.63 -3.10
C ASP A 47 2.87 6.40 -2.22
N VAL A 48 3.26 5.24 -2.74
CA VAL A 48 3.21 3.98 -2.00
C VAL A 48 4.33 3.06 -2.43
N GLU A 49 4.98 2.46 -1.45
CA GLU A 49 5.90 1.36 -1.63
C GLU A 49 5.28 0.12 -0.97
N ILE A 50 5.16 -0.97 -1.74
CA ILE A 50 4.63 -2.25 -1.26
C ILE A 50 5.69 -3.30 -1.46
N HIS A 51 5.98 -4.06 -0.40
CA HIS A 51 6.90 -5.20 -0.43
C HIS A 51 6.23 -6.43 0.17
N SER A 52 6.41 -7.58 -0.46
CA SER A 52 5.99 -8.85 0.09
C SER A 52 6.93 -9.30 1.21
N MET A 53 6.38 -9.85 2.29
CA MET A 53 7.16 -10.58 3.30
C MET A 53 7.43 -12.05 2.90
N ASN A 54 6.75 -12.55 1.87
CA ASN A 54 7.01 -13.87 1.31
C ASN A 54 8.09 -13.75 0.21
N PRO A 55 9.25 -14.41 0.35
CA PRO A 55 10.34 -14.31 -0.62
C PRO A 55 9.98 -14.88 -2.00
N ASN A 56 8.91 -15.68 -2.09
CA ASN A 56 8.45 -16.27 -3.34
C ASN A 56 7.46 -15.37 -4.09
N ILE A 57 7.13 -14.18 -3.57
CA ILE A 57 6.17 -13.26 -4.18
C ILE A 57 6.85 -11.92 -4.39
N ASN A 58 6.85 -11.46 -5.64
CA ASN A 58 7.12 -10.07 -5.98
C ASN A 58 5.82 -9.27 -5.84
N ALA A 59 5.86 -8.17 -5.09
CA ALA A 59 4.70 -7.33 -4.87
C ALA A 59 4.99 -5.87 -5.21
N GLY A 60 3.95 -5.17 -5.64
CA GLY A 60 3.99 -3.74 -5.93
C GLY A 60 2.64 -3.10 -5.71
N GLY A 61 2.59 -1.78 -5.79
CA GLY A 61 1.37 -1.00 -5.63
C GLY A 61 1.32 0.15 -6.62
N THR A 62 0.14 0.42 -7.15
CA THR A 62 -0.12 1.63 -7.95
C THR A 62 -1.19 2.46 -7.29
N VAL A 63 -0.89 3.74 -7.04
CA VAL A 63 -1.88 4.72 -6.58
C VAL A 63 -2.81 5.07 -7.73
N VAL A 64 -4.12 4.90 -7.52
CA VAL A 64 -5.17 5.26 -8.46
C VAL A 64 -5.85 6.54 -7.96
N ASN A 65 -6.11 7.49 -8.86
CA ASN A 65 -6.67 8.82 -8.57
C ASN A 65 -5.85 9.66 -7.57
N PRO A 66 -4.54 9.83 -7.76
CA PRO A 66 -3.68 10.54 -6.80
C PRO A 66 -4.18 11.97 -6.54
N GLY A 67 -4.23 12.38 -5.27
CA GLY A 67 -4.70 13.71 -4.85
C GLY A 67 -6.22 13.85 -4.69
N SER A 68 -7.00 12.83 -5.05
CA SER A 68 -8.43 12.75 -4.71
C SER A 68 -8.65 12.19 -3.30
N TYR A 69 -9.83 12.44 -2.72
CA TYR A 69 -10.26 11.84 -1.44
C TYR A 69 -10.74 10.38 -1.58
N ASP A 70 -11.09 9.96 -2.80
CA ASP A 70 -11.50 8.58 -3.10
C ASP A 70 -10.35 7.74 -3.65
N ASN A 71 -9.12 8.17 -3.41
CA ASN A 71 -7.96 7.49 -3.97
C ASN A 71 -7.64 6.20 -3.20
N TYR A 72 -7.07 5.25 -3.92
CA TYR A 72 -6.74 3.93 -3.39
C TYR A 72 -5.48 3.40 -4.06
N VAL A 73 -4.91 2.36 -3.48
CA VAL A 73 -3.78 1.62 -4.04
C VAL A 73 -4.30 0.29 -4.55
N THR A 74 -4.01 -0.03 -5.80
CA THR A 74 -4.17 -1.40 -6.33
C THR A 74 -2.88 -2.15 -6.05
N VAL A 75 -2.98 -3.28 -5.36
CA VAL A 75 -1.86 -4.16 -5.04
C VAL A 75 -1.70 -5.17 -6.17
N TYR A 76 -0.46 -5.37 -6.61
CA TYR A 76 -0.10 -6.42 -7.54
C TYR A 76 0.82 -7.40 -6.84
N GLY A 77 0.58 -8.69 -7.04
CA GLY A 77 1.36 -9.77 -6.44
C GLY A 77 1.51 -10.91 -7.43
N SER A 78 2.74 -11.30 -7.73
CA SER A 78 3.03 -12.45 -8.59
C SER A 78 4.16 -13.28 -7.99
N ASP A 79 4.24 -14.55 -8.35
CA ASP A 79 5.43 -15.36 -8.07
C ASP A 79 6.70 -14.69 -8.61
N VAL A 80 7.87 -15.01 -8.04
CA VAL A 80 9.15 -14.42 -8.50
C VAL A 80 9.44 -14.78 -9.96
N SER A 81 8.91 -15.90 -10.46
CA SER A 81 8.95 -16.30 -11.86
C SER A 81 8.06 -15.44 -12.79
N GLY A 82 7.14 -14.64 -12.24
CA GLY A 82 6.22 -13.77 -12.99
C GLY A 82 5.13 -14.53 -13.76
N THR A 83 4.93 -15.80 -13.46
CA THR A 83 4.05 -16.74 -14.18
C THR A 83 2.69 -16.95 -13.53
N ALA A 84 2.54 -16.69 -12.23
CA ALA A 84 1.31 -16.91 -11.48
C ALA A 84 0.98 -15.72 -10.57
N ALA A 85 -0.23 -15.17 -10.72
CA ALA A 85 -0.76 -14.17 -9.82
C ALA A 85 -0.98 -14.77 -8.42
N ALA A 86 -0.64 -14.00 -7.38
CA ALA A 86 -0.90 -14.39 -6.01
C ALA A 86 -2.41 -14.31 -5.71
N ALA A 87 -2.98 -15.41 -5.24
CA ALA A 87 -4.42 -15.52 -5.00
C ALA A 87 -4.94 -14.51 -3.96
N ALA A 88 -6.24 -14.17 -4.04
CA ALA A 88 -6.98 -13.25 -3.15
C ALA A 88 -6.70 -13.48 -1.64
N GLY A 89 -6.30 -12.45 -0.88
CA GLY A 89 -5.96 -12.48 0.55
C GLY A 89 -4.76 -13.36 0.98
N THR A 90 -3.85 -13.80 0.09
CA THR A 90 -2.90 -14.87 0.45
C THR A 90 -1.50 -14.46 0.88
N PHE A 91 -1.10 -13.20 0.77
CA PHE A 91 0.26 -12.80 1.20
C PHE A 91 0.29 -11.60 2.13
N TYR A 92 1.28 -11.61 3.01
CA TYR A 92 1.59 -10.51 3.91
C TYR A 92 2.52 -9.52 3.22
N ALA A 93 2.15 -8.25 3.22
CA ALA A 93 2.90 -7.17 2.62
C ALA A 93 3.17 -6.05 3.64
N VAL A 94 4.35 -5.45 3.54
CA VAL A 94 4.65 -4.16 4.17
C VAL A 94 4.22 -3.06 3.20
N VAL A 95 3.35 -2.18 3.66
CA VAL A 95 2.87 -1.01 2.94
C VAL A 95 3.46 0.23 3.59
N LYS A 96 4.25 1.00 2.83
CA LYS A 96 4.70 2.34 3.20
C LYS A 96 3.99 3.36 2.31
N ALA A 97 3.12 4.16 2.89
CA ALA A 97 2.33 5.15 2.16
C ALA A 97 2.69 6.57 2.58
N LEU A 98 2.81 7.46 1.60
CA LEU A 98 2.99 8.89 1.81
C LEU A 98 1.69 9.62 1.50
N GLY A 99 1.14 10.35 2.48
CA GLY A 99 -0.19 10.94 2.38
C GLY A 99 -0.38 12.20 3.21
N ILE A 100 -1.62 12.69 3.23
CA ILE A 100 -2.14 13.67 4.20
C ILE A 100 -3.38 13.04 4.81
#